data_AF-A0A810A9J7-F1
#
_entry.id   AF-A0A810A9J7-F1
#
_cell.length_a   1.000
_cell.length_b   1.000
_cell.length_c   1.000
_cell.angle_alpha   90.00
_cell.angle_beta   90.00
_cell.angle_gamma   90.00
#
_symmetry.space_group_name_H-M   'P 1'
#
loop_
_entity.id
_entity.type
_entity.pdbx_description
1 polymer ?
#
loop_
_entity_poly.entity_id
_entity_poly.type
_entity_poly.pdbx_seq_one_letter_code
_entity_poly.pdbx_strand_id
1 'polypeptide(L)'
;MSETLKRIISAAMPIAVPQQRELVVVSPPPPTLADLAAEINADYAEITRAALTAVEKAINIGKRLNEAKDKLNHGEFGGYITSNFPFTMRWGQQCMKLANHEAEVRQRLEELRSISSHLSLAEAFKLIGSLNPRPKPKRRKLKAAT
;
A
#
# COMPACT_ATOMS: atom_id res chain seq x y z
N MET A 1 -22.37 75.18 45.51
CA MET A 1 -23.03 74.47 44.41
C MET A 1 -22.30 74.84 43.13
N SER A 2 -21.61 73.90 42.49
CA SER A 2 -20.88 74.17 41.25
C SER A 2 -21.46 73.29 40.14
N GLU A 3 -22.25 73.92 39.28
CA GLU A 3 -22.95 73.35 38.12
C GLU A 3 -22.02 72.77 37.04
N THR A 4 -20.71 72.83 37.23
CA THR A 4 -19.71 72.24 36.35
C THR A 4 -19.57 70.73 36.51
N LEU A 5 -20.06 70.13 37.60
CA LEU A 5 -20.01 68.67 37.81
C LEU A 5 -21.19 67.91 37.19
N LYS A 6 -22.27 68.58 36.76
CA LYS A 6 -23.44 67.91 36.16
C LYS A 6 -23.37 67.74 34.63
N ARG A 7 -22.36 68.29 33.95
CA ARG A 7 -22.23 68.21 32.48
C ARG A 7 -21.38 67.05 31.95
N ILE A 8 -20.72 66.28 32.82
CA ILE A 8 -19.79 65.22 32.37
C ILE A 8 -20.51 63.87 32.17
N ILE A 9 -21.71 63.67 32.73
CA ILE A 9 -22.43 62.38 32.68
C ILE A 9 -23.59 62.44 31.69
N SER A 10 -23.33 62.90 30.46
CA SER A 10 -24.35 62.86 29.40
C SER A 10 -23.71 62.68 28.03
N ALA A 11 -23.06 61.54 27.84
CA ALA A 11 -22.75 60.99 26.53
C ALA A 11 -22.83 59.47 26.62
N ALA A 12 -24.04 58.95 26.81
CA ALA A 12 -24.33 57.55 26.58
C ALA A 12 -24.24 57.30 25.07
N MET A 13 -23.04 56.98 24.59
CA MET A 13 -22.89 56.39 23.27
C MET A 13 -23.53 55.00 23.31
N PRO A 14 -24.37 54.63 22.33
CA PRO A 14 -24.75 53.24 22.19
C PRO A 14 -23.47 52.48 21.87
N ILE A 15 -23.01 51.64 22.80
CA ILE A 15 -22.02 50.61 22.51
C ILE A 15 -22.71 49.72 21.48
N ALA A 16 -22.36 49.92 20.20
CA ALA A 16 -22.76 49.03 19.14
C ALA A 16 -22.20 47.66 19.50
N VAL A 17 -23.08 46.77 19.96
CA VAL A 17 -22.77 45.35 20.11
C VAL A 17 -22.26 44.90 18.75
N PRO A 18 -21.00 44.44 18.62
CA PRO A 18 -20.58 43.84 17.38
C PRO A 18 -21.48 42.64 17.17
N GLN A 19 -22.38 42.73 16.19
CA GLN A 19 -23.17 41.60 15.74
C GLN A 19 -22.18 40.50 15.43
N GLN A 20 -22.17 39.46 16.28
CA GLN A 20 -21.44 38.25 16.00
C GLN A 20 -21.93 37.80 14.64
N ARG A 21 -21.09 37.94 13.62
CA ARG A 21 -21.32 37.35 12.31
C ARG A 21 -21.40 35.87 12.59
N GLU A 22 -22.62 35.37 12.68
CA GLU A 22 -22.93 33.95 12.68
C GLU A 22 -22.37 33.44 11.36
N LEU A 23 -21.17 32.87 11.44
CA LEU A 23 -20.56 32.15 10.35
C LEU A 23 -21.46 30.94 10.15
N VAL A 24 -22.43 31.07 9.25
CA VAL A 24 -23.22 29.96 8.75
C VAL A 24 -22.20 28.98 8.18
N VAL A 25 -21.91 27.93 8.94
CA VAL A 25 -21.18 26.77 8.46
C VAL A 25 -22.12 26.11 7.46
N VAL A 26 -22.06 26.58 6.21
CA VAL A 26 -22.64 25.87 5.08
C VAL A 26 -21.82 24.59 4.97
N SER A 27 -22.27 23.51 5.63
CA SER A 27 -21.73 22.18 5.37
C SER A 27 -21.76 21.97 3.86
N PRO A 28 -20.65 21.53 3.25
CA PRO A 28 -20.62 21.31 1.82
C PRO A 28 -21.76 20.35 1.44
N PRO A 29 -22.40 20.55 0.28
CA PRO A 29 -23.41 19.63 -0.20
C PRO A 29 -22.83 18.20 -0.22
N PRO A 30 -23.66 17.18 0.08
CA PRO A 30 -23.20 15.80 0.05
C PRO A 30 -22.57 15.48 -1.31
N PRO A 31 -21.49 14.69 -1.34
CA PRO A 31 -20.74 14.42 -2.56
C PRO A 31 -21.67 13.81 -3.61
N THR A 32 -21.53 14.27 -4.84
CA THR A 32 -22.30 13.71 -5.95
C THR A 32 -21.75 12.33 -6.30
N LEU A 33 -22.54 11.55 -7.07
CA LEU A 33 -22.05 10.26 -7.59
C LEU A 33 -20.80 10.42 -8.47
N ALA A 34 -20.65 11.55 -9.15
CA ALA A 34 -19.46 11.84 -9.96
C ALA A 34 -18.22 12.07 -9.07
N ASP A 35 -18.38 12.77 -7.94
CA ASP A 35 -17.29 13.01 -6.99
C ASP A 35 -16.82 11.69 -6.37
N LEU A 36 -17.77 10.86 -5.92
CA LEU A 36 -17.46 9.52 -5.38
C LEU A 36 -16.77 8.63 -6.42
N ALA A 37 -17.23 8.66 -7.68
CA ALA A 37 -16.59 7.90 -8.74
C ALA A 37 -15.14 8.38 -9.00
N ALA A 38 -14.90 9.69 -8.93
CA ALA A 38 -13.55 10.25 -9.07
C ALA A 38 -12.63 9.81 -7.92
N GLU A 39 -13.11 9.85 -6.67
CA GLU A 39 -12.38 9.38 -5.49
C GLU A 39 -12.05 7.89 -5.56
N ILE A 40 -13.02 7.04 -5.90
CA ILE A 40 -12.82 5.59 -6.05
C ILE A 40 -11.76 5.30 -7.12
N ASN A 41 -11.78 6.01 -8.24
CA ASN A 41 -10.79 5.84 -9.29
C ASN A 41 -9.39 6.30 -8.84
N ALA A 42 -9.31 7.35 -8.03
CA ALA A 42 -8.05 7.82 -7.44
C ALA A 42 -7.47 6.78 -6.48
N ASP A 43 -8.28 6.26 -5.54
CA ASP A 43 -7.88 5.21 -4.61
C ASP A 43 -7.45 3.94 -5.34
N TYR A 44 -8.20 3.54 -6.37
CA TYR A 44 -7.86 2.39 -7.21
C TYR A 44 -6.50 2.58 -7.90
N ALA A 45 -6.22 3.78 -8.43
CA ALA A 45 -4.94 4.10 -9.05
C ALA A 45 -3.79 4.11 -8.02
N GLU A 46 -4.04 4.49 -6.78
CA GLU A 46 -3.05 4.46 -5.71
C GLU A 46 -2.71 3.02 -5.29
N ILE A 47 -3.72 2.19 -5.01
CA ILE A 47 -3.54 0.76 -4.65
C ILE A 47 -2.75 0.03 -5.73
N THR A 48 -3.08 0.32 -6.98
CA THR A 48 -2.38 -0.12 -8.18
C THR A 48 -0.89 0.21 -8.17
N ARG A 49 -0.53 1.47 -7.91
CA ARG A 49 0.87 1.91 -7.87
C ARG A 49 1.60 1.25 -6.71
N ALA A 50 0.96 1.18 -5.55
CA ALA A 50 1.48 0.53 -4.37
C ALA A 50 1.78 -0.96 -4.62
N ALA A 51 0.90 -1.68 -5.33
CA ALA A 51 1.12 -3.07 -5.70
C ALA A 51 2.35 -3.26 -6.59
N LEU A 52 2.52 -2.42 -7.62
CA LEU A 52 3.70 -2.45 -8.49
C LEU A 52 4.98 -2.16 -7.70
N THR A 53 4.96 -1.12 -6.86
CA THR A 53 6.08 -0.80 -5.98
C THR A 53 6.39 -1.96 -5.03
N ALA A 54 5.38 -2.66 -4.50
CA ALA A 54 5.58 -3.81 -3.63
C ALA A 54 6.33 -4.95 -4.35
N VAL A 55 6.01 -5.23 -5.62
CA VAL A 55 6.73 -6.24 -6.41
C VAL A 55 8.19 -5.82 -6.63
N GLU A 56 8.44 -4.56 -6.98
CA GLU A 56 9.81 -4.03 -7.14
C GLU A 56 10.61 -4.12 -5.83
N LYS A 57 9.99 -3.82 -4.69
CA LYS A 57 10.62 -3.98 -3.37
C LYS A 57 10.91 -5.44 -3.06
N ALA A 58 10.00 -6.36 -3.38
CA ALA A 58 10.20 -7.80 -3.18
C ALA A 58 11.38 -8.34 -4.01
N ILE A 59 11.53 -7.90 -5.28
CA ILE A 59 12.70 -8.23 -6.11
C ILE A 59 13.99 -7.75 -5.43
N ASN A 60 14.02 -6.49 -5.00
CA ASN A 60 15.19 -5.92 -4.34
C ASN A 60 15.54 -6.61 -3.01
N ILE A 61 14.54 -7.04 -2.24
CA ILE A 61 14.73 -7.88 -1.06
C ILE A 61 15.37 -9.21 -1.49
N GLY A 62 14.83 -9.87 -2.52
CA GLY A 62 15.39 -11.10 -3.07
C GLY A 62 16.85 -11.01 -3.46
N LYS A 63 17.26 -9.92 -4.13
CA LYS A 63 18.66 -9.66 -4.50
C LYS A 63 19.56 -9.57 -3.27
N ARG A 64 19.16 -8.78 -2.28
CA ARG A 64 19.91 -8.65 -1.01
C ARG A 64 19.96 -9.95 -0.24
N LEU A 65 18.91 -10.77 -0.30
CA LEU A 65 18.90 -12.10 0.32
C LEU A 65 19.83 -13.07 -0.40
N ASN A 66 19.95 -13.00 -1.74
CA ASN A 66 20.95 -13.76 -2.49
C ASN A 66 22.36 -13.34 -2.07
N GLU A 67 22.67 -12.04 -2.06
CA GLU A 67 23.97 -11.52 -1.61
C GLU A 67 24.30 -11.90 -0.15
N ALA A 68 23.30 -11.88 0.74
CA ALA A 68 23.48 -12.31 2.12
C ALA A 68 23.75 -13.81 2.21
N LYS A 69 23.03 -14.63 1.43
CA LYS A 69 23.22 -16.07 1.39
C LYS A 69 24.63 -16.45 0.92
N ASP A 70 25.18 -15.74 -0.04
CA ASP A 70 26.52 -16.01 -0.58
C ASP A 70 27.65 -15.73 0.44
N LYS A 71 27.36 -14.93 1.48
CA LYS A 71 28.29 -14.62 2.58
C LYS A 71 28.16 -15.57 3.77
N LEU A 72 27.14 -16.43 3.79
CA LEU A 72 26.84 -17.34 4.90
C LEU A 72 27.32 -18.75 4.56
N ASN A 73 27.65 -19.53 5.60
CA ASN A 73 27.98 -20.93 5.39
C ASN A 73 26.72 -21.75 5.06
N HIS A 74 26.92 -22.94 4.50
CA HIS A 74 25.82 -23.88 4.26
C HIS A 74 25.05 -24.16 5.56
N GLY A 75 23.72 -23.99 5.51
CA GLY A 75 22.81 -24.24 6.63
C GLY A 75 22.49 -23.03 7.51
N GLU A 76 23.32 -21.98 7.50
CA GLU A 76 23.13 -20.80 8.37
C GLU A 76 22.01 -19.87 7.90
N PHE A 77 21.71 -19.89 6.60
CA PHE A 77 20.67 -19.05 6.00
C PHE A 77 19.31 -19.20 6.70
N GLY A 78 19.01 -20.42 7.16
CA GLY A 78 17.82 -20.76 7.95
C GLY A 78 17.63 -19.86 9.18
N GLY A 79 18.64 -19.89 10.04
CA GLY A 79 18.70 -19.13 11.28
C GLY A 79 18.82 -17.63 11.03
N TYR A 80 19.57 -17.24 9.99
CA TYR A 80 19.73 -15.84 9.61
C TYR A 80 18.40 -15.16 9.33
N ILE A 81 17.52 -15.77 8.52
CA ILE A 81 16.21 -15.17 8.23
C ILE A 81 15.37 -15.04 9.50
N THR A 82 15.29 -16.11 10.29
CA THR A 82 14.44 -16.17 11.49
C THR A 82 14.85 -15.17 12.56
N SER A 83 16.16 -14.86 12.64
CA SER A 83 16.70 -13.97 13.67
C SER A 83 16.70 -12.50 13.26
N ASN A 84 16.76 -12.20 11.95
CA ASN A 84 16.95 -10.83 11.48
C ASN A 84 15.70 -10.20 10.88
N PHE A 85 14.70 -10.99 10.49
CA PHE A 85 13.55 -10.47 9.76
C PHE A 85 12.20 -10.96 10.32
N PRO A 86 11.15 -10.13 10.24
CA PRO A 86 9.81 -10.49 10.73
C PRO A 86 9.05 -11.43 9.79
N PHE A 87 9.62 -11.82 8.65
CA PHE A 87 8.97 -12.64 7.65
C PHE A 87 9.42 -14.11 7.71
N THR A 88 8.61 -14.99 7.14
CA THR A 88 8.92 -16.42 7.11
C THR A 88 10.02 -16.76 6.10
N MET A 89 10.75 -17.85 6.37
CA MET A 89 11.70 -18.45 5.43
C MET A 89 11.11 -18.61 4.03
N ARG A 90 9.87 -19.12 3.95
CA ARG A 90 9.16 -19.34 2.69
C ARG A 90 9.00 -18.05 1.89
N TRP A 91 8.61 -16.97 2.55
CA TRP A 91 8.44 -15.67 1.90
C TRP A 91 9.78 -15.10 1.41
N GLY A 92 10.85 -15.20 2.22
CA GLY A 92 12.19 -14.81 1.81
C GLY A 92 12.67 -15.57 0.57
N GLN A 93 12.46 -16.89 0.53
CA GLN A 93 12.77 -17.72 -0.64
C GLN A 93 11.95 -17.35 -1.88
N GLN A 94 10.68 -16.95 -1.72
CA GLN A 94 9.87 -16.45 -2.84
C GLN A 94 10.43 -15.14 -3.40
N CYS A 95 10.89 -14.23 -2.52
CA CYS A 95 11.55 -13.00 -2.95
C CYS A 95 12.85 -13.29 -3.71
N MET A 96 13.68 -14.21 -3.23
CA MET A 96 14.90 -14.64 -3.95
C MET A 96 14.57 -15.22 -5.33
N LYS A 97 13.49 -16.00 -5.45
CA LYS A 97 13.02 -16.50 -6.75
C LYS A 97 12.55 -15.37 -7.67
N LEU A 98 11.84 -14.37 -7.15
CA LEU A 98 11.48 -13.17 -7.91
C LEU A 98 12.72 -12.46 -8.45
N ALA A 99 13.78 -12.34 -7.64
CA ALA A 99 15.04 -11.75 -8.08
C ALA A 99 15.74 -12.58 -9.17
N ASN A 100 15.72 -13.91 -9.07
CA ASN A 100 16.34 -14.78 -10.07
C ASN A 100 15.62 -14.76 -11.42
N HIS A 101 14.31 -14.44 -11.43
CA HIS A 101 13.49 -14.30 -12.63
C HIS A 101 13.14 -12.83 -12.93
N GLU A 102 13.99 -11.87 -12.51
CA GLU A 102 13.67 -10.45 -12.59
C GLU A 102 13.33 -9.99 -14.00
N ALA A 103 14.05 -10.46 -15.02
CA ALA A 103 13.80 -10.07 -16.42
C ALA A 103 12.38 -10.41 -16.87
N GLU A 104 11.94 -11.64 -16.59
CA GLU A 104 10.60 -12.14 -16.92
C GLU A 104 9.52 -11.38 -16.14
N VAL A 105 9.76 -11.14 -14.85
CA VAL A 105 8.83 -10.40 -13.98
C VAL A 105 8.71 -8.95 -14.44
N ARG A 106 9.82 -8.29 -14.80
CA ARG A 106 9.82 -6.91 -15.30
C ARG A 106 9.12 -6.77 -16.64
N GLN A 107 9.36 -7.69 -17.57
CA GLN A 107 8.64 -7.73 -18.84
C GLN A 107 7.14 -7.81 -18.59
N ARG A 108 6.72 -8.70 -17.68
CA ARG A 108 5.31 -8.84 -17.35
C ARG A 108 4.73 -7.60 -16.66
N LEU A 109 5.50 -6.96 -15.78
CA LEU A 109 5.08 -5.70 -15.15
C LEU A 109 4.85 -4.59 -16.18
N GLU A 110 5.71 -4.50 -17.20
CA GLU A 110 5.58 -3.50 -18.25
C GLU A 110 4.38 -3.78 -19.17
N GLU A 111 4.16 -5.04 -19.57
CA GLU A 111 2.97 -5.46 -20.31
C GLU A 111 1.69 -5.06 -19.54
N LEU A 112 1.66 -5.30 -18.23
CA LEU A 112 0.49 -5.03 -17.40
C LEU A 112 0.26 -3.52 -17.21
N ARG A 113 1.33 -2.73 -17.01
CA ARG A 113 1.28 -1.26 -17.02
C ARG A 113 0.61 -0.72 -18.29
N SER A 114 0.89 -1.32 -19.44
CA SER A 114 0.33 -0.89 -20.72
C SER A 114 -1.17 -1.18 -20.88
N ILE A 115 -1.71 -2.16 -20.15
CA ILE A 115 -3.11 -2.64 -20.26
C ILE A 115 -3.99 -2.12 -19.10
N SER A 116 -3.48 -1.24 -18.22
CA SER A 116 -4.14 -0.89 -16.93
C SER A 116 -4.51 -2.12 -16.08
N SER A 117 -3.72 -3.19 -16.23
CA SER A 117 -3.77 -4.36 -15.36
C SER A 117 -2.57 -4.29 -14.42
N HIS A 118 -2.70 -4.79 -13.20
CA HIS A 118 -1.62 -4.68 -12.22
C HIS A 118 -1.24 -6.06 -11.74
N LEU A 119 0.07 -6.34 -11.73
CA LEU A 119 0.58 -7.57 -11.14
C LEU A 119 0.59 -7.39 -9.62
N SER A 120 -0.39 -7.97 -8.94
CA SER A 120 -0.34 -8.12 -7.49
C SER A 120 0.81 -9.05 -7.08
N LEU A 121 1.27 -8.96 -5.83
CA LEU A 121 2.26 -9.90 -5.28
C LEU A 121 1.80 -11.36 -5.41
N ALA A 122 0.51 -11.63 -5.24
CA ALA A 122 -0.06 -12.97 -5.38
C ALA A 122 0.07 -13.49 -6.82
N GLU A 123 -0.22 -12.64 -7.82
CA GLU A 123 -0.05 -13.00 -9.23
C GLU A 123 1.42 -13.14 -9.62
N ALA A 124 2.31 -12.30 -9.08
CA ALA A 124 3.75 -12.44 -9.27
C ALA A 124 4.26 -13.80 -8.73
N PHE A 125 3.81 -14.21 -7.55
CA PHE A 125 4.12 -15.54 -7.01
C PHE A 125 3.51 -16.67 -7.84
N LYS A 126 2.29 -16.49 -8.36
CA LYS A 126 1.63 -17.45 -9.25
C LYS A 126 2.39 -17.62 -10.56
N LEU A 127 2.89 -16.53 -11.13
CA LEU A 127 3.68 -16.51 -12.36
C LEU A 127 4.96 -17.34 -12.22
N ILE A 128 5.70 -17.18 -11.11
CA ILE A 128 6.86 -18.04 -10.82
C ILE A 128 6.45 -19.51 -10.69
N GLY A 129 5.30 -19.77 -10.03
CA GLY A 129 4.76 -21.12 -9.90
C GLY A 129 4.48 -21.80 -11.25
N SER A 130 4.06 -21.03 -12.26
CA SER A 130 3.83 -21.54 -13.62
C SER A 130 5.12 -21.72 -14.43
N LEU A 131 6.18 -20.95 -14.17
CA LEU A 131 7.47 -21.07 -14.87
C LEU A 131 8.24 -22.35 -14.47
N ASN A 132 8.04 -22.82 -13.24
CA ASN A 132 8.65 -24.05 -12.72
C ASN A 132 7.58 -25.05 -12.25
N PRO A 133 6.85 -25.70 -13.18
CA PRO A 133 5.83 -26.67 -12.79
C PRO A 133 6.50 -27.87 -12.13
N ARG A 134 6.23 -28.09 -10.83
CA ARG A 134 6.62 -29.36 -10.19
C ARG A 134 5.89 -30.51 -10.92
N PRO A 135 6.56 -31.61 -11.26
CA PRO A 135 5.88 -32.75 -11.87
C PRO A 135 4.78 -33.24 -10.93
N LYS A 136 3.53 -33.28 -11.43
CA LYS A 136 2.38 -33.75 -10.64
C LYS A 136 2.67 -35.19 -10.19
N PRO A 137 2.59 -35.52 -8.88
CA PRO A 137 2.78 -36.88 -8.43
C PRO A 137 1.74 -37.78 -9.10
N LYS A 138 2.17 -38.82 -9.82
CA LYS A 138 1.26 -39.80 -10.42
C LYS A 138 0.45 -40.43 -9.28
N ARG A 139 -0.87 -40.25 -9.29
CA ARG A 139 -1.77 -40.96 -8.37
C ARG A 139 -1.56 -42.46 -8.56
N ARG A 140 -0.94 -43.10 -7.58
CA ARG A 140 -0.77 -44.55 -7.53
C ARG A 140 -2.17 -45.14 -7.33
N LYS A 141 -2.77 -45.72 -8.39
CA LYS A 141 -4.05 -46.42 -8.26
C LYS A 141 -3.85 -47.56 -7.27
N LEU A 142 -4.51 -47.50 -6.13
CA LEU A 142 -4.62 -48.63 -5.21
C LEU A 142 -5.38 -49.71 -5.97
N LYS A 143 -4.73 -50.85 -6.26
CA LYS A 143 -5.43 -52.03 -6.77
C LYS A 143 -6.35 -52.51 -5.64
N ALA A 144 -7.65 -52.58 -5.91
CA ALA A 144 -8.58 -53.26 -5.02
C ALA A 144 -8.12 -54.72 -4.88
N ALA A 145 -7.97 -55.18 -3.65
CA ALA A 145 -7.68 -56.58 -3.36
C ALA A 145 -8.91 -57.41 -3.78
N THR A 146 -8.69 -58.38 -4.66
CA THR A 146 -9.64 -59.45 -4.97
C THR A 146 -9.27 -60.67 -4.16
#